data_AF-A0A7V9FFZ4-F1
#
_entry.id   AF-A0A7V9FFZ4-F1
#
_cell.length_a   1.000
_cell.length_b   1.000
_cell.length_c   1.000
_cell.angle_alpha   90.00
_cell.angle_beta   90.00
_cell.angle_gamma   90.00
#
_symmetry.space_group_name_H-M   'P 1'
#
loop_
_entity.id
_entity.type
_entity.pdbx_description
1 polymer ?
#
loop_
_entity_poly.entity_id
_entity_poly.type
_entity_poly.pdbx_seq_one_letter_code
_entity_poly.pdbx_strand_id
1 'polypeptide(L)'
;MLDHRTPTARELVPALLVLLAAAPSQAVAQSGSAASFRVTPAATLKQALRSTAAAQARFRADNGRYATSFGELRLRLQPEVAVEVVAATASGWQARAMHRYQPGKSCVIFVGALDGVEPPRTDGDREMAGEDGVPLCDRMR
;
A
#
# COMPACT_ATOMS: atom_id res chain seq x y z
N MET A 1 -2.29 -11.35 -71.00
CA MET A 1 -0.92 -11.72 -71.40
C MET A 1 -0.17 -11.93 -70.09
N LEU A 2 0.11 -13.16 -69.64
CA LEU A 2 0.45 -14.40 -70.38
C LEU A 2 1.68 -14.17 -71.30
N ASP A 3 2.76 -14.95 -71.24
CA ASP A 3 2.87 -16.31 -70.65
C ASP A 3 4.25 -16.73 -70.09
N HIS A 4 4.20 -17.91 -69.43
CA HIS A 4 5.22 -18.93 -69.07
C HIS A 4 6.70 -18.76 -69.57
N ARG A 5 7.74 -19.31 -68.91
CA ARG A 5 7.96 -20.77 -68.68
C ARG A 5 9.05 -21.14 -67.63
N THR A 6 8.74 -22.15 -66.82
CA THR A 6 9.64 -23.17 -66.19
C THR A 6 9.84 -24.38 -67.14
N PRO A 7 10.48 -25.54 -66.80
CA PRO A 7 11.20 -26.01 -65.60
C PRO A 7 12.72 -26.22 -65.91
N THR A 8 13.60 -27.01 -65.25
CA THR A 8 13.62 -28.12 -64.24
C THR A 8 14.73 -27.86 -63.18
N ALA A 9 15.19 -28.73 -62.27
CA ALA A 9 14.97 -30.15 -61.91
C ALA A 9 15.17 -30.33 -60.37
N ARG A 10 14.46 -31.23 -59.65
CA ARG A 10 14.68 -32.68 -59.42
C ARG A 10 15.98 -33.07 -58.69
N GLU A 11 15.84 -33.38 -57.40
CA GLU A 11 16.42 -34.58 -56.78
C GLU A 11 15.45 -35.15 -55.72
N LEU A 12 15.60 -36.42 -55.34
CA LEU A 12 14.64 -37.19 -54.52
C LEU A 12 15.28 -37.70 -53.22
N VAL A 13 14.67 -37.42 -52.07
CA VAL A 13 14.99 -38.04 -50.77
C VAL A 13 13.66 -38.39 -50.07
N PRO A 14 13.50 -39.59 -49.46
CA PRO A 14 12.17 -40.19 -49.25
C PRO A 14 11.46 -39.75 -47.98
N ALA A 15 10.17 -40.11 -47.89
CA ALA A 15 9.30 -39.82 -46.77
C ALA A 15 9.72 -40.55 -45.47
N LEU A 16 9.64 -39.83 -44.36
CA LEU A 16 9.55 -40.41 -43.01
C LEU A 16 8.21 -39.99 -42.39
N LEU A 17 7.27 -40.92 -42.26
CA LEU A 17 6.09 -40.69 -41.41
C LEU A 17 6.54 -40.74 -39.95
N VAL A 18 6.57 -39.59 -39.29
CA VAL A 18 6.72 -39.51 -37.84
C VAL A 18 5.35 -39.22 -37.23
N LEU A 19 4.68 -40.26 -36.75
CA LEU A 19 3.45 -40.19 -35.96
C LEU A 19 3.76 -39.64 -34.55
N LEU A 20 4.06 -38.34 -34.46
CA LEU A 20 4.13 -37.63 -33.19
C LEU A 20 2.72 -37.41 -32.66
N ALA A 21 2.39 -38.14 -31.58
CA ALA A 21 1.08 -38.08 -30.96
C ALA A 21 0.74 -36.66 -30.48
N ALA A 22 -0.48 -36.20 -30.76
CA ALA A 22 -1.03 -34.98 -30.21
C ALA A 22 -1.30 -35.15 -28.70
N ALA A 23 -0.25 -35.02 -27.90
CA ALA A 23 -0.39 -34.91 -26.45
C ALA A 23 -1.21 -33.65 -26.13
N PRO A 24 -2.32 -33.76 -25.38
CA PRO A 24 -3.04 -32.59 -24.93
C PRO A 24 -2.14 -31.84 -23.95
N SER A 25 -1.62 -30.68 -24.38
CA SER A 25 -0.92 -29.73 -23.52
C SER A 25 -1.87 -29.24 -22.44
N GLN A 26 -1.98 -29.99 -21.35
CA GLN A 26 -2.61 -29.54 -20.12
C GLN A 26 -1.72 -28.43 -19.55
N ALA A 27 -1.95 -27.22 -20.04
CA ALA A 27 -1.54 -26.01 -19.38
C ALA A 27 -2.24 -26.02 -18.01
N VAL A 28 -1.55 -26.59 -17.01
CA VAL A 28 -1.91 -26.44 -15.61
C VAL A 28 -1.82 -24.95 -15.34
N ALA A 29 -2.96 -24.27 -15.48
CA ALA A 29 -3.12 -22.92 -15.02
C ALA A 29 -2.76 -22.94 -13.54
N GLN A 30 -1.55 -22.45 -13.23
CA GLN A 30 -1.14 -22.27 -11.87
C GLN A 30 -2.03 -21.17 -11.30
N SER A 31 -3.16 -21.60 -10.72
CA SER A 31 -3.87 -20.89 -9.68
C SER A 31 -2.94 -20.78 -8.48
N GLY A 32 -1.84 -20.04 -8.66
CA GLY A 32 -0.84 -19.79 -7.65
C GLY A 32 -1.57 -19.18 -6.48
N SER A 33 -1.60 -19.94 -5.38
CA SER A 33 -2.56 -19.72 -4.29
C SER A 33 -2.64 -18.24 -3.97
N ALA A 34 -3.82 -17.66 -4.16
CA ALA A 34 -4.07 -16.27 -3.85
C ALA A 34 -3.90 -16.10 -2.34
N ALA A 35 -2.65 -15.83 -1.93
CA ALA A 35 -2.23 -15.72 -0.55
C ALA A 35 -3.14 -14.65 0.06
N SER A 36 -4.02 -15.09 0.95
CA SER A 36 -5.13 -14.24 1.38
C SER A 36 -4.51 -13.06 2.11
N PHE A 37 -4.52 -11.87 1.48
CA PHE A 37 -3.89 -10.67 2.01
C PHE A 37 -4.68 -10.21 3.23
N ARG A 38 -4.40 -10.85 4.38
CA ARG A 38 -4.99 -10.53 5.67
C ARG A 38 -4.48 -9.15 6.08
N VAL A 39 -5.33 -8.15 5.91
CA VAL A 39 -5.07 -6.80 6.41
C VAL A 39 -4.88 -6.89 7.93
N THR A 40 -3.66 -6.63 8.39
CA THR A 40 -3.34 -6.66 9.82
C THR A 40 -3.77 -5.34 10.48
N PRO A 41 -4.06 -5.32 11.80
CA PRO A 41 -4.39 -4.07 12.50
C PRO A 41 -3.36 -2.96 12.29
N ALA A 42 -2.07 -3.31 12.26
CA ALA A 42 -1.00 -2.37 11.93
C ALA A 42 -1.13 -1.81 10.50
N ALA A 43 -1.44 -2.63 9.49
CA ALA A 43 -1.67 -2.15 8.12
C ALA A 43 -2.89 -1.20 8.04
N THR A 44 -3.98 -1.54 8.73
CA THR A 44 -5.18 -0.70 8.87
C THR A 44 -4.84 0.68 9.44
N LEU A 45 -4.08 0.72 10.54
CA LEU A 45 -3.69 1.95 11.22
C LEU A 45 -2.67 2.78 10.42
N LYS A 46 -1.66 2.15 9.80
CA LYS A 46 -0.73 2.85 8.90
C LYS A 46 -1.47 3.48 7.72
N GLN A 47 -2.53 2.84 7.20
CA GLN A 47 -3.35 3.43 6.14
C GLN A 47 -4.20 4.61 6.65
N ALA A 48 -4.80 4.50 7.84
CA ALA A 48 -5.54 5.61 8.45
C ALA A 48 -4.65 6.84 8.68
N LEU A 49 -3.42 6.66 9.15
CA LEU A 49 -2.47 7.77 9.34
C LEU A 49 -2.02 8.39 8.01
N ARG A 50 -1.77 7.59 6.95
CA ARG A 50 -1.51 8.13 5.60
C ARG A 50 -2.69 8.93 5.04
N SER A 51 -3.92 8.44 5.21
CA SER A 51 -5.13 9.19 4.83
C SER A 51 -5.27 10.48 5.63
N THR A 52 -4.91 10.46 6.91
CA THR A 52 -4.90 11.65 7.79
C THR A 52 -3.87 12.67 7.31
N ALA A 53 -2.66 12.24 6.95
CA ALA A 53 -1.64 13.11 6.36
C ALA A 53 -2.09 13.73 5.04
N ALA A 54 -2.74 12.95 4.17
CA ALA A 54 -3.30 13.43 2.91
C ALA A 54 -4.50 14.39 3.08
N ALA A 55 -5.18 14.36 4.24
CA ALA A 55 -6.20 15.34 4.60
C ALA A 55 -5.58 16.61 5.22
N GLN A 56 -4.61 16.45 6.13
CA GLN A 56 -3.83 17.53 6.74
C GLN A 56 -3.12 18.40 5.70
N ALA A 57 -2.54 17.79 4.66
CA ALA A 57 -1.90 18.51 3.56
C ALA A 57 -2.89 19.41 2.79
N ARG A 58 -4.12 18.94 2.54
CA ARG A 58 -5.19 19.74 1.89
C ARG A 58 -5.66 20.86 2.80
N PHE A 59 -5.97 20.53 4.05
CA PHE A 59 -6.39 21.51 5.05
C PHE A 59 -5.36 22.64 5.20
N ARG A 60 -4.06 22.34 5.19
CA ARG A 60 -2.99 23.36 5.21
C ARG A 60 -2.88 24.18 3.93
N ALA A 61 -3.12 23.59 2.76
CA ALA A 61 -3.20 24.35 1.51
C ALA A 61 -4.38 25.35 1.53
N ASP A 62 -5.52 24.95 2.08
CA ASP A 62 -6.74 25.75 2.14
C ASP A 62 -6.72 26.80 3.28
N ASN A 63 -6.04 26.53 4.41
CA ASN A 63 -6.13 27.33 5.64
C ASN A 63 -4.79 27.90 6.15
N GLY A 64 -3.66 27.63 5.49
CA GLY A 64 -2.31 28.08 5.90
C GLY A 64 -1.73 27.40 7.15
N ARG A 65 -2.53 26.63 7.90
CA ARG A 65 -2.12 25.87 9.09
C ARG A 65 -2.56 24.41 9.01
N TYR A 66 -1.95 23.52 9.78
CA TYR A 66 -2.51 22.17 9.99
C TYR A 66 -3.77 22.23 10.84
N ALA A 67 -4.63 21.22 10.70
CA ALA A 67 -5.80 21.02 11.54
C ALA A 67 -5.39 20.60 12.95
N THR A 68 -6.01 21.23 13.95
CA THR A 68 -5.77 21.00 15.38
C THR A 68 -6.55 19.82 15.95
N SER A 69 -7.58 19.36 15.24
CA SER A 69 -8.46 18.27 15.62
C SER A 69 -8.78 17.38 14.42
N PHE A 70 -9.14 16.12 14.67
CA PHE A 70 -9.52 15.21 13.58
C PHE A 70 -10.83 15.65 12.88
N GLY A 71 -11.75 16.29 13.60
CA GLY A 71 -13.03 16.73 13.05
C GLY A 71 -12.93 17.78 11.94
N GLU A 72 -11.91 18.65 11.98
CA GLU A 72 -11.60 19.63 10.93
C GLU A 72 -11.30 18.97 9.56
N LEU A 73 -10.75 17.75 9.56
CA LEU A 73 -10.24 17.08 8.36
C LEU A 73 -11.30 16.48 7.44
N ARG A 74 -12.56 16.40 7.88
CA ARG A 74 -13.71 15.80 7.15
C ARG A 74 -13.46 14.35 6.65
N LEU A 75 -12.46 13.67 7.20
CA LEU A 75 -12.04 12.32 6.83
C LEU A 75 -12.94 11.27 7.52
N ARG A 76 -13.39 10.25 6.78
CA ARG A 76 -14.03 9.06 7.37
C ARG A 76 -12.99 7.97 7.61
N LEU A 77 -13.06 7.33 8.77
CA LEU A 77 -12.25 6.16 9.14
C LEU A 77 -13.08 4.88 9.04
N GLN A 78 -12.41 3.73 9.10
CA GLN A 78 -13.08 2.45 9.32
C GLN A 78 -13.50 2.34 10.81
N PRO A 79 -14.63 1.68 11.14
CA PRO A 79 -15.24 1.74 12.48
C PRO A 79 -14.42 1.07 13.58
N GLU A 80 -13.38 0.32 13.23
CA GLU A 80 -12.40 -0.26 14.15
C GLU A 80 -11.19 0.66 14.45
N VAL A 81 -11.10 1.84 13.83
CA VAL A 81 -9.96 2.77 13.97
C VAL A 81 -10.39 4.13 14.55
N ALA A 82 -9.67 4.56 15.58
CA ALA A 82 -9.65 5.96 16.04
C ALA A 82 -8.34 6.64 15.60
N VAL A 83 -8.40 7.94 15.31
CA VAL A 83 -7.21 8.80 15.09
C VAL A 83 -7.35 10.07 15.92
N GLU A 84 -6.28 10.43 16.62
CA GLU A 84 -6.14 11.62 17.45
C GLU A 84 -5.04 12.50 16.88
N VAL A 85 -5.29 13.81 16.72
CA VAL A 85 -4.25 14.81 16.48
C VAL A 85 -3.75 15.27 17.84
N VAL A 86 -2.49 15.00 18.15
CA VAL A 86 -1.91 15.21 19.49
C VAL A 86 -1.30 16.61 19.62
N ALA A 87 -0.75 17.16 18.53
CA ALA A 87 -0.35 18.56 18.43
C ALA A 87 -0.32 19.01 16.96
N ALA A 88 -0.57 20.30 16.69
CA ALA A 88 -0.50 20.89 15.34
C ALA A 88 -0.23 22.40 15.40
N THR A 89 0.48 22.92 14.39
CA THR A 89 0.80 24.35 14.19
C THR A 89 0.69 24.72 12.70
N ALA A 90 1.31 25.83 12.27
CA ALA A 90 1.51 26.12 10.84
C ALA A 90 2.74 25.40 10.24
N SER A 91 3.67 24.92 11.07
CA SER A 91 4.96 24.31 10.69
C SER A 91 4.94 22.79 10.72
N GLY A 92 4.13 22.17 11.57
CA GLY A 92 4.04 20.72 11.69
C GLY A 92 2.78 20.22 12.42
N TRP A 93 2.62 18.91 12.49
CA TRP A 93 1.61 18.22 13.28
C TRP A 93 2.05 16.79 13.61
N GLN A 94 1.45 16.21 14.65
CA GLN A 94 1.64 14.82 15.02
C GLN A 94 0.34 14.17 15.47
N ALA A 95 0.22 12.87 15.22
CA ALA A 95 -0.99 12.12 15.47
C ALA A 95 -0.73 10.68 15.87
N ARG A 96 -1.77 10.09 16.46
CA ARG A 96 -1.82 8.74 17.00
C ARG A 96 -3.06 8.03 16.43
N ALA A 97 -2.94 6.74 16.15
CA ALA A 97 -4.05 5.90 15.70
C ALA A 97 -4.13 4.61 16.52
N MET A 98 -5.34 4.25 16.97
CA MET A 98 -5.60 3.07 17.80
C MET A 98 -6.66 2.19 17.16
N HIS A 99 -6.54 0.87 17.33
CA HIS A 99 -7.45 -0.12 16.78
C HIS A 99 -8.26 -0.79 17.89
N ARG A 100 -9.61 -0.83 17.78
CA ARG A 100 -10.50 -1.27 18.88
C ARG A 100 -10.23 -2.68 19.42
N TYR A 101 -9.64 -3.55 18.60
CA TYR A 101 -9.27 -4.93 18.96
C TYR A 101 -7.78 -5.11 19.30
N GLN A 102 -7.04 -4.02 19.50
CA GLN A 102 -5.63 -4.02 19.94
C GLN A 102 -5.47 -2.98 21.07
N PRO A 103 -6.08 -3.19 22.25
CA PRO A 103 -6.00 -2.24 23.36
C PRO A 103 -4.56 -2.07 23.85
N GLY A 104 -4.18 -0.84 24.20
CA GLY A 104 -2.80 -0.51 24.61
C GLY A 104 -1.77 -0.60 23.47
N LYS A 105 -2.22 -0.57 22.20
CA LYS A 105 -1.38 -0.58 21.01
C LYS A 105 -1.80 0.52 20.05
N SER A 106 -0.82 1.22 19.49
CA SER A 106 -1.06 2.31 18.54
C SER A 106 -0.02 2.37 17.42
N CYS A 107 -0.35 3.18 16.42
CA CYS A 107 0.60 3.72 15.46
C CYS A 107 0.68 5.23 15.63
N VAL A 108 1.82 5.82 15.27
CA VAL A 108 2.08 7.26 15.37
C VAL A 108 2.76 7.81 14.12
N ILE A 109 2.56 9.11 13.86
CA ILE A 109 3.15 9.85 12.74
C ILE A 109 3.39 11.30 13.17
N PHE A 110 4.43 11.94 12.64
CA PHE A 110 4.57 13.39 12.59
C PHE A 110 4.86 13.83 11.16
N VAL A 111 4.60 15.11 10.85
CA VAL A 111 5.04 15.78 9.62
C VAL A 111 5.39 17.23 9.97
N GLY A 112 6.57 17.68 9.58
CA GLY A 112 7.09 19.01 9.88
C GLY A 112 7.54 19.18 11.33
N ALA A 113 7.99 20.39 11.67
CA ALA A 113 8.56 20.71 12.97
C ALA A 113 7.55 21.29 13.95
N LEU A 114 7.63 20.88 15.21
CA LEU A 114 6.89 21.41 16.36
C LEU A 114 7.90 21.88 17.42
N ASP A 115 8.06 23.19 17.58
CA ASP A 115 9.09 23.75 18.46
C ASP A 115 8.88 23.33 19.93
N GLY A 116 9.92 22.72 20.51
CA GLY A 116 9.89 22.22 21.89
C GLY A 116 9.10 20.92 22.13
N VAL A 117 8.65 20.22 21.08
CA VAL A 117 7.86 18.99 21.18
C VAL A 117 8.65 17.79 20.62
N GLU A 118 8.84 16.73 21.43
CA GLU A 118 9.40 15.46 20.94
C GLU A 118 8.47 14.79 19.92
N PRO A 119 9.01 14.10 18.88
CA PRO A 119 8.22 13.23 18.02
C PRO A 119 7.42 12.19 18.82
N PRO A 120 6.22 11.79 18.33
CA PRO A 120 5.28 11.01 19.11
C PRO A 120 5.81 9.59 19.37
N ARG A 121 5.43 9.04 20.52
CA ARG A 121 5.74 7.66 20.91
C ARG A 121 4.51 6.76 20.82
N THR A 122 4.70 5.53 20.36
CA THR A 122 3.67 4.48 20.41
C THR A 122 3.32 4.11 21.86
N ASP A 123 2.15 3.52 22.09
CA ASP A 123 1.67 3.27 23.46
C ASP A 123 2.26 2.03 24.12
N GLY A 124 2.35 0.91 23.38
CA GLY A 124 2.73 -0.38 23.95
C GLY A 124 4.24 -0.60 24.07
N ASP A 125 4.98 -0.28 23.02
CA ASP A 125 6.42 -0.51 22.89
C ASP A 125 7.22 0.78 23.19
N ARG A 126 6.55 1.95 23.24
CA ARG A 126 7.08 3.30 23.56
C ARG A 126 8.18 3.79 22.61
N GLU A 127 8.18 3.27 21.40
CA GLU A 127 9.12 3.60 20.33
C GLU A 127 8.77 5.00 19.76
N MET A 128 9.78 5.84 19.55
CA MET A 128 9.63 7.20 19.02
C MET A 128 9.58 7.15 17.49
N ALA A 129 8.66 7.90 16.88
CA ALA A 129 8.61 8.06 15.42
C ALA A 129 9.93 8.60 14.87
N GLY A 130 10.52 7.90 13.89
CA GLY A 130 11.84 8.24 13.34
C GLY A 130 11.80 9.18 12.12
N GLU A 131 11.13 8.77 11.05
CA GLU A 131 11.13 9.49 9.76
C GLU A 131 9.83 10.29 9.57
N ASP A 132 9.97 11.52 9.03
CA ASP A 132 8.85 12.42 8.75
C ASP A 132 7.86 11.79 7.77
N GLY A 133 6.56 11.85 8.09
CA GLY A 133 5.50 11.29 7.27
C GLY A 133 5.41 9.76 7.27
N VAL A 134 6.25 9.04 8.01
CA VAL A 134 6.27 7.57 8.06
C VAL A 134 5.57 7.03 9.32
N PRO A 135 4.43 6.33 9.18
CA PRO A 135 3.77 5.70 10.32
C PRO A 135 4.60 4.59 10.98
N LEU A 136 5.01 4.82 12.22
CA LEU A 136 5.55 3.80 13.14
C LEU A 136 4.38 3.11 13.88
N CYS A 137 4.55 1.86 14.31
CA CYS A 137 3.54 1.10 15.04
C CYS A 137 4.16 0.17 16.08
N ASP A 138 3.44 -0.04 17.18
CA ASP A 138 3.72 -1.14 18.10
C ASP A 138 3.66 -2.50 17.41
N ARG A 139 4.35 -3.49 18.00
CA ARG A 139 4.14 -4.90 17.64
C ARG A 139 2.77 -5.36 18.12
N MET A 140 1.88 -5.59 17.16
CA MET A 140 0.53 -6.12 17.30
C MET A 140 0.52 -7.62 16.96
N ARG A 141 -0.46 -8.38 17.50
CA ARG A 141 -0.61 -9.83 17.30
C ARG A 141 -2.03 -10.17 16.83
#